data_AF-A0AAJ2PLS2-F1
#
_entry.id   AF-A0AAJ2PLS2-F1
#
_cell.length_a   1.000
_cell.length_b   1.000
_cell.length_c   1.000
_cell.angle_alpha   90.00
_cell.angle_beta   90.00
_cell.angle_gamma   90.00
#
_symmetry.space_group_name_H-M   'P 1'
#
loop_
_entity.id
_entity.type
_entity.pdbx_description
1 polymer ?
#
loop_
_entity_poly.entity_id
_entity_poly.type
_entity_poly.pdbx_seq_one_letter_code
_entity_poly.pdbx_strand_id
1 'polypeptide(L)'
;MNHLLCGLAANPALRSELVDRLITVADADVDHGLAGRADLSRAQAATLATRDEGNGVLLAYQGRLTAADVDPTAQPRVALALLDAGAGAPEWARLLAVDPDVEHREKLAACPGLPPDVVETLAADPDVRVVVELALWAAPDVAARLAGHPHAEVRRAVAVNEATPPDVLAVLVSGEGLPPARRCLVCDREEPPFTHSPDCPRLDCDLRPGASCDGSHESTAHDTLWAALDNPATPAQAVAGFADHPSTVLRWALAARPGLPPEAYARLAADPTPGARADLAENPAIDDTLIRALADDTSPDVRRGLAHNPRVPLDVLTHVAATTRIGSTLLPRIASATAAEAEELARSPHAVVRMLLAQRRDLPAAIRDALADDPDAKVAKSVAAHPGLCDARLRAMVDRHGVQVTAGVAANPDATPALLEHLSRHRPPARKAFRAIARHRHATAAALLACLADERAKPFAAGHPALPPEVITDLLTDPDAQVAEAAAANPSLPPAVMEKLTRELLP
;
A
#
# COMPACT_ATOMS: atom_id res chain seq x y z
N MET A 1 22.32 -13.62 -11.45
CA MET A 1 22.30 -13.11 -10.07
C MET A 1 23.44 -13.66 -9.21
N ASN A 2 24.48 -12.86 -9.02
CA ASN A 2 25.49 -13.10 -8.00
C ASN A 2 25.06 -12.40 -6.71
N HIS A 3 24.42 -13.14 -5.80
CA HIS A 3 23.87 -12.62 -4.54
C HIS A 3 24.88 -11.84 -3.69
N LEU A 4 26.16 -12.21 -3.73
CA LEU A 4 27.20 -11.49 -3.01
C LEU A 4 27.46 -10.11 -3.62
N LEU A 5 27.42 -9.97 -4.95
CA LEU A 5 27.54 -8.66 -5.60
C LEU A 5 26.31 -7.79 -5.33
N CYS A 6 25.11 -8.36 -5.33
CA CYS A 6 23.89 -7.63 -4.96
C CYS A 6 23.97 -7.10 -3.52
N GLY A 7 24.41 -7.95 -2.58
CA GLY A 7 24.61 -7.54 -1.19
C GLY A 7 25.69 -6.46 -1.05
N LEU A 8 26.83 -6.60 -1.75
CA LEU A 8 27.87 -5.57 -1.75
C LEU A 8 27.38 -4.24 -2.34
N ALA A 9 26.60 -4.27 -3.42
CA ALA A 9 26.01 -3.08 -4.02
C ALA A 9 25.12 -2.32 -3.01
N ALA A 10 24.34 -3.04 -2.21
CA ALA A 10 23.52 -2.48 -1.13
C ALA A 10 24.32 -2.11 0.13
N ASN A 11 25.59 -2.50 0.26
CA ASN A 11 26.37 -2.28 1.48
C ASN A 11 26.77 -0.81 1.64
N PRO A 12 26.28 -0.10 2.68
CA PRO A 12 26.56 1.34 2.85
C PRO A 12 28.02 1.62 3.26
N ALA A 13 28.79 0.62 3.70
CA ALA A 13 30.20 0.75 4.03
C ALA A 13 31.13 0.53 2.81
N LEU A 14 30.58 0.19 1.64
CA LEU A 14 31.36 0.03 0.42
C LEU A 14 31.94 1.38 -0.03
N ARG A 15 33.26 1.43 -0.25
CA ARG A 15 33.96 2.66 -0.66
C ARG A 15 33.57 3.08 -2.08
N SER A 16 33.60 4.38 -2.35
CA SER A 16 33.23 4.96 -3.66
C SER A 16 34.02 4.36 -4.83
N GLU A 17 35.31 4.05 -4.66
CA GLU A 17 36.11 3.46 -5.74
C GLU A 17 35.64 2.04 -6.10
N LEU A 18 35.11 1.29 -5.13
CA LEU A 18 34.54 -0.03 -5.37
C LEU A 18 33.13 0.09 -5.96
N VAL A 19 32.36 1.11 -5.58
CA VAL A 19 31.08 1.45 -6.23
C VAL A 19 31.32 1.76 -7.72
N ASP A 20 32.30 2.58 -8.07
CA ASP A 20 32.66 2.89 -9.46
C ASP A 20 33.05 1.62 -10.25
N ARG A 21 33.81 0.72 -9.61
CA ARG A 21 34.14 -0.58 -10.21
C ARG A 21 32.92 -1.47 -10.41
N LEU A 22 31.96 -1.47 -9.49
CA LEU A 22 30.71 -2.21 -9.68
C LEU A 22 29.91 -1.60 -10.83
N ILE A 23 29.74 -0.28 -10.90
CA ILE A 23 29.00 0.40 -11.99
C ILE A 23 29.56 0.05 -13.38
N THR A 24 30.88 -0.14 -13.49
CA THR A 24 31.51 -0.45 -14.79
C THR A 24 31.30 -1.90 -15.24
N VAL A 25 31.12 -2.84 -14.31
CA VAL A 25 31.18 -4.30 -14.59
C VAL A 25 29.88 -5.03 -14.23
N ALA A 26 28.97 -4.37 -13.51
CA ALA A 26 27.71 -4.92 -13.04
C ALA A 26 26.82 -5.42 -14.17
N ASP A 27 26.07 -6.48 -13.87
CA ASP A 27 24.90 -6.89 -14.65
C ASP A 27 23.66 -6.12 -14.16
N ALA A 28 22.51 -6.36 -14.81
CA ALA A 28 21.27 -5.65 -14.48
C ALA A 28 20.83 -5.82 -13.01
N ASP A 29 21.10 -6.98 -12.38
CA ASP A 29 20.74 -7.25 -10.98
C ASP A 29 21.55 -6.37 -10.03
N VAL A 30 22.85 -6.23 -10.28
CA VAL A 30 23.77 -5.40 -9.47
C VAL A 30 23.51 -3.92 -9.71
N ASP A 31 23.24 -3.51 -10.96
CA ASP A 31 22.91 -2.12 -11.29
C ASP A 31 21.65 -1.65 -10.54
N HIS A 32 20.63 -2.52 -10.40
CA HIS A 32 19.45 -2.21 -9.59
C HIS A 32 19.77 -2.00 -8.11
N GLY A 33 20.61 -2.87 -7.53
CA GLY A 33 21.08 -2.72 -6.15
C GLY A 33 21.88 -1.43 -5.92
N LEU A 34 22.69 -1.04 -6.91
CA LEU A 34 23.45 0.21 -6.88
C LEU A 34 22.53 1.43 -6.98
N ALA A 35 21.52 1.41 -7.85
CA ALA A 35 20.56 2.51 -8.02
C ALA A 35 19.75 2.80 -6.74
N GLY A 36 19.60 1.83 -5.84
CA GLY A 36 18.95 2.01 -4.53
C GLY A 36 19.80 2.73 -3.49
N ARG A 37 21.08 3.02 -3.76
CA ARG A 37 22.00 3.61 -2.78
C ARG A 37 21.70 5.09 -2.52
N ALA A 38 21.69 5.47 -1.24
CA ALA A 38 21.45 6.85 -0.83
C ALA A 38 22.67 7.79 -1.02
N ASP A 39 23.86 7.24 -1.22
CA ASP A 39 25.14 7.95 -1.27
C ASP A 39 25.72 8.10 -2.69
N LEU A 40 24.95 7.77 -3.73
CA LEU A 40 25.39 7.97 -5.12
C LEU A 40 25.66 9.45 -5.42
N SER A 41 26.79 9.70 -6.08
CA SER A 41 27.03 10.98 -6.73
C SER A 41 26.14 11.13 -7.97
N ARG A 42 25.92 12.38 -8.40
CA ARG A 42 25.16 12.67 -9.63
C ARG A 42 25.77 12.04 -10.88
N ALA A 43 27.10 11.96 -10.97
CA ALA A 43 27.79 11.33 -12.09
C ALA A 43 27.58 9.81 -12.12
N GLN A 44 27.60 9.16 -10.96
CA GLN A 44 27.31 7.73 -10.83
C GLN A 44 25.85 7.42 -11.19
N ALA A 45 24.91 8.23 -10.70
CA ALA A 45 23.49 8.10 -11.05
C ALA A 45 23.25 8.28 -12.55
N ALA A 46 23.84 9.31 -13.16
CA ALA A 46 23.75 9.52 -14.61
C ALA A 46 24.33 8.33 -15.40
N THR A 47 25.48 7.79 -14.96
CA THR A 47 26.09 6.62 -15.62
C THR A 47 25.19 5.39 -15.55
N LEU A 48 24.60 5.11 -14.38
CA LEU A 48 23.63 4.01 -14.22
C LEU A 48 22.40 4.20 -15.10
N ALA A 49 21.87 5.42 -15.19
CA ALA A 49 20.73 5.75 -16.04
C ALA A 49 20.99 5.53 -17.54
N THR A 50 22.22 5.81 -18.01
CA THR A 50 22.59 5.57 -19.42
C THR A 50 22.73 4.10 -19.78
N ARG A 51 22.97 3.23 -18.79
CA ARG A 51 23.16 1.78 -19.01
C ARG A 51 21.83 1.04 -19.06
N ASP A 52 20.91 1.44 -18.20
CA ASP A 52 19.58 0.87 -18.10
C ASP A 52 18.56 1.95 -17.79
N GLU A 53 17.58 2.08 -18.67
CA GLU A 53 16.55 3.10 -18.56
C GLU A 53 15.63 2.89 -17.35
N GLY A 54 15.41 1.63 -16.93
CA GLY A 54 14.62 1.30 -15.74
C GLY A 54 15.25 1.85 -14.46
N ASN A 55 16.56 1.72 -14.32
CA ASN A 55 17.33 2.35 -13.25
C ASN A 55 17.30 3.89 -13.38
N GLY A 56 17.36 4.42 -14.60
CA GLY A 56 17.21 5.85 -14.87
C GLY A 56 15.87 6.39 -14.36
N VAL A 57 14.76 5.69 -14.60
CA VAL A 57 13.43 6.04 -14.10
C VAL A 57 13.39 6.06 -12.57
N LEU A 58 13.94 5.04 -11.91
CA LEU A 58 14.04 4.99 -10.45
C LEU A 58 14.82 6.20 -9.90
N LEU A 59 15.97 6.49 -10.50
CA LEU A 59 16.85 7.59 -10.09
C LEU A 59 16.22 8.97 -10.34
N ALA A 60 15.42 9.12 -11.40
CA ALA A 60 14.64 10.33 -11.66
C ALA A 60 13.62 10.60 -10.55
N TYR A 61 12.81 9.61 -10.17
CA TYR A 61 11.84 9.77 -9.07
C TYR A 61 12.49 9.97 -7.70
N GLN A 62 13.71 9.46 -7.49
CA GLN A 62 14.49 9.73 -6.29
C GLN A 62 15.16 11.13 -6.28
N GLY A 63 15.00 11.92 -7.34
CA GLY A 63 15.62 13.25 -7.47
C GLY A 63 17.14 13.20 -7.65
N ARG A 64 17.68 12.10 -8.16
CA ARG A 64 19.13 11.92 -8.42
C ARG A 64 19.56 12.36 -9.81
N LEU A 65 18.60 12.49 -10.72
CA LEU A 65 18.78 13.03 -12.05
C LEU A 65 18.06 14.37 -12.18
N THR A 66 18.53 15.19 -13.10
CA THR A 66 17.89 16.43 -13.53
C THR A 66 17.73 16.44 -15.04
N ALA A 67 17.02 17.44 -15.56
CA ALA A 67 16.85 17.58 -17.01
C ALA A 67 18.18 17.69 -17.79
N ALA A 68 19.26 18.17 -17.16
CA ALA A 68 20.56 18.29 -17.81
C ALA A 68 21.33 16.96 -17.94
N ASP A 69 20.92 15.91 -17.22
CA ASP A 69 21.59 14.61 -17.23
C ASP A 69 20.96 13.62 -18.23
N VAL A 70 19.84 14.00 -18.85
CA VAL A 70 18.98 13.12 -19.63
C VAL A 70 18.81 13.68 -21.04
N ASP A 71 19.03 12.84 -22.04
CA ASP A 71 18.63 13.10 -23.42
C ASP A 71 17.23 12.50 -23.63
N PRO A 72 16.18 13.31 -23.82
CA PRO A 72 14.81 12.82 -23.94
C PRO A 72 14.57 11.98 -25.19
N THR A 73 15.45 12.05 -26.20
CA THR A 73 15.34 11.22 -27.41
C THR A 73 15.96 9.84 -27.23
N ALA A 74 17.04 9.75 -26.45
CA ALA A 74 17.72 8.49 -26.16
C ALA A 74 17.13 7.78 -24.92
N GLN A 75 16.54 8.54 -24.00
CA GLN A 75 15.99 8.07 -22.72
C GLN A 75 14.57 8.64 -22.50
N PRO A 76 13.60 8.36 -23.39
CA PRO A 76 12.24 8.90 -23.30
C PRO A 76 11.52 8.53 -22.00
N ARG A 77 11.72 7.33 -21.45
CA ARG A 77 11.08 6.91 -20.18
C ARG A 77 11.64 7.66 -18.99
N VAL A 78 12.94 7.97 -18.97
CA VAL A 78 13.55 8.81 -17.92
C VAL A 78 13.05 10.26 -18.03
N ALA A 79 12.94 10.79 -19.26
CA ALA A 79 12.37 12.12 -19.49
C ALA A 79 10.91 12.22 -19.03
N LEU A 80 10.09 11.19 -19.31
CA LEU A 80 8.72 11.07 -18.82
C LEU A 80 8.66 11.02 -17.29
N ALA A 81 9.55 10.25 -16.64
CA ALA A 81 9.63 10.21 -15.18
C ALA A 81 9.97 11.58 -14.57
N LEU A 82 10.87 12.34 -15.22
CA LEU A 82 11.19 13.70 -14.80
C LEU A 82 10.02 14.67 -15.02
N LEU A 83 9.29 14.58 -16.14
CA LEU A 83 8.08 15.37 -16.38
C LEU A 83 7.00 15.08 -15.32
N ASP A 84 6.78 13.80 -15.02
CA ASP A 84 5.83 13.35 -13.99
C ASP A 84 6.18 13.90 -12.60
N ALA A 85 7.47 13.87 -12.26
CA ALA A 85 7.99 14.45 -11.02
C ALA A 85 8.04 16.00 -11.01
N GLY A 86 7.65 16.67 -12.10
CA GLY A 86 7.70 18.14 -12.23
C GLY A 86 9.11 18.71 -12.36
N ALA A 87 10.11 17.89 -12.67
CA ALA A 87 11.53 18.25 -12.82
C ALA A 87 12.02 18.24 -14.28
N GLY A 88 11.17 17.77 -15.21
CA GLY A 88 11.45 17.72 -16.64
C GLY A 88 11.29 19.08 -17.32
N ALA A 89 11.89 19.21 -18.50
CA ALA A 89 11.77 20.43 -19.29
C ALA A 89 10.44 20.44 -20.10
N PRO A 90 9.64 21.52 -20.06
CA PRO A 90 8.32 21.55 -20.72
C PRO A 90 8.34 21.28 -22.23
N GLU A 91 9.45 21.60 -22.91
CA GLU A 91 9.65 21.31 -24.33
C GLU A 91 9.64 19.80 -24.63
N TRP A 92 10.02 18.95 -23.67
CA TRP A 92 10.00 17.51 -23.82
C TRP A 92 8.58 16.97 -23.95
N ALA A 93 7.61 17.60 -23.29
CA ALA A 93 6.21 17.21 -23.43
C ALA A 93 5.73 17.35 -24.89
N ARG A 94 6.13 18.41 -25.60
CA ARG A 94 5.79 18.59 -27.02
C ARG A 94 6.47 17.56 -27.92
N LEU A 95 7.72 17.24 -27.62
CA LEU A 95 8.49 16.21 -28.34
C LEU A 95 7.82 14.84 -28.18
N LEU A 96 7.51 14.46 -26.93
CA LEU A 96 6.97 13.15 -26.58
C LEU A 96 5.48 13.00 -26.95
N ALA A 97 4.73 14.10 -27.07
CA ALA A 97 3.33 14.07 -27.51
C ALA A 97 3.14 13.57 -28.95
N VAL A 98 4.21 13.57 -29.75
CA VAL A 98 4.21 13.05 -31.13
C VAL A 98 5.16 11.86 -31.29
N ASP A 99 5.62 11.29 -30.17
CA ASP A 99 6.47 10.09 -30.18
C ASP A 99 5.71 8.95 -30.87
N PRO A 100 6.35 8.17 -31.77
CA PRO A 100 5.66 7.07 -32.45
C PRO A 100 5.21 5.97 -31.50
N ASP A 101 5.87 5.80 -30.35
CA ASP A 101 5.50 4.82 -29.34
C ASP A 101 4.28 5.29 -28.54
N VAL A 102 3.23 4.47 -28.55
CA VAL A 102 2.01 4.76 -27.81
C VAL A 102 2.26 4.75 -26.31
N GLU A 103 3.14 3.88 -25.80
CA GLU A 103 3.42 3.78 -24.36
C GLU A 103 4.01 5.09 -23.82
N HIS A 104 4.82 5.79 -24.64
CA HIS A 104 5.36 7.10 -24.28
C HIS A 104 4.28 8.17 -24.22
N ARG A 105 3.37 8.21 -25.21
CA ARG A 105 2.27 9.19 -25.25
C ARG A 105 1.25 8.93 -24.13
N GLU A 106 0.96 7.66 -23.85
CA GLU A 106 0.11 7.24 -22.74
C GLU A 106 0.71 7.68 -21.39
N LYS A 107 1.98 7.36 -21.12
CA LYS A 107 2.64 7.82 -19.89
C LYS A 107 2.73 9.35 -19.81
N LEU A 108 2.91 10.04 -20.94
CA LEU A 108 2.89 11.50 -20.97
C LEU A 108 1.52 12.05 -20.56
N ALA A 109 0.42 11.44 -21.00
CA ALA A 109 -0.94 11.87 -20.69
C ALA A 109 -1.27 11.83 -19.19
N ALA A 110 -0.56 11.00 -18.42
CA ALA A 110 -0.66 10.95 -16.96
C ALA A 110 0.18 12.03 -16.24
N CYS A 111 1.10 12.70 -16.94
CA CYS A 111 1.97 13.70 -16.31
C CYS A 111 1.16 14.95 -15.92
N PRO A 112 1.43 15.55 -14.75
CA PRO A 112 0.77 16.77 -14.33
C PRO A 112 1.30 17.99 -15.10
N GLY A 113 0.48 19.05 -15.16
CA GLY A 113 0.94 20.36 -15.63
C GLY A 113 1.33 20.43 -17.11
N LEU A 114 0.80 19.53 -17.94
CA LEU A 114 1.05 19.54 -19.39
C LEU A 114 0.64 20.89 -20.02
N PRO A 115 1.42 21.39 -21.00
CA PRO A 115 1.03 22.55 -21.78
C PRO A 115 -0.34 22.32 -22.48
N PRO A 116 -1.21 23.35 -22.59
CA PRO A 116 -2.54 23.19 -23.20
C PRO A 116 -2.50 22.63 -24.62
N ASP A 117 -1.50 23.00 -25.43
CA ASP A 117 -1.33 22.48 -26.79
C ASP A 117 -1.00 20.98 -26.81
N VAL A 118 -0.26 20.49 -25.80
CA VAL A 118 0.00 19.06 -25.62
C VAL A 118 -1.27 18.33 -25.20
N VAL A 119 -2.05 18.90 -24.26
CA VAL A 119 -3.34 18.33 -23.84
C VAL A 119 -4.30 18.19 -25.01
N GLU A 120 -4.43 19.20 -25.87
CA GLU A 120 -5.27 19.12 -27.08
C GLU A 120 -4.76 18.06 -28.06
N THR A 121 -3.44 17.91 -28.19
CA THR A 121 -2.83 16.87 -29.05
C THR A 121 -3.18 15.48 -28.53
N LEU A 122 -3.01 15.22 -27.23
CA LEU A 122 -3.29 13.93 -26.61
C LEU A 122 -4.80 13.63 -26.53
N ALA A 123 -5.65 14.65 -26.37
CA ALA A 123 -7.11 14.49 -26.39
C ALA A 123 -7.63 14.08 -27.78
N ALA A 124 -6.87 14.35 -28.83
CA ALA A 124 -7.16 13.99 -30.22
C ALA A 124 -6.31 12.79 -30.71
N ASP A 125 -5.61 12.09 -29.81
CA ASP A 125 -4.73 10.98 -30.18
C ASP A 125 -5.52 9.87 -30.90
N PRO A 126 -4.98 9.30 -32.00
CA PRO A 126 -5.63 8.21 -32.70
C PRO A 126 -5.73 6.92 -31.87
N ASP A 127 -4.83 6.70 -30.90
CA ASP A 127 -4.92 5.58 -29.97
C ASP A 127 -5.74 5.99 -28.75
N VAL A 128 -6.87 5.30 -28.58
CA VAL A 128 -7.81 5.59 -27.49
C VAL A 128 -7.21 5.40 -26.11
N ARG A 129 -6.15 4.59 -25.95
CA ARG A 129 -5.48 4.39 -24.65
C ARG A 129 -4.88 5.70 -24.15
N VAL A 130 -4.30 6.50 -25.04
CA VAL A 130 -3.75 7.82 -24.70
C VAL A 130 -4.86 8.77 -24.23
N VAL A 131 -6.00 8.78 -24.92
CA VAL A 131 -7.15 9.63 -24.57
C VAL A 131 -7.78 9.19 -23.24
N VAL A 132 -7.86 7.88 -23.00
CA VAL A 132 -8.32 7.29 -21.73
C VAL A 132 -7.41 7.70 -20.58
N GLU A 133 -6.09 7.57 -20.76
CA GLU A 133 -5.12 7.96 -19.73
C GLU A 133 -5.19 9.47 -19.45
N LEU A 134 -5.29 10.30 -20.50
CA LEU A 134 -5.51 11.74 -20.32
C LEU A 134 -6.79 12.01 -19.52
N ALA A 135 -7.89 11.32 -19.82
CA ALA A 135 -9.17 11.53 -19.15
C ALA A 135 -9.13 11.20 -17.64
N LEU A 136 -8.29 10.23 -17.23
CA LEU A 136 -8.12 9.87 -15.81
C LEU A 136 -7.47 10.99 -15.00
N TRP A 137 -6.57 11.77 -15.61
CA TRP A 137 -5.75 12.77 -14.92
C TRP A 137 -6.07 14.22 -15.34
N ALA A 138 -6.98 14.39 -16.28
CA ALA A 138 -7.37 15.67 -16.85
C ALA A 138 -7.88 16.67 -15.80
N ALA A 139 -7.60 17.94 -16.04
CA ALA A 139 -8.23 19.05 -15.32
C ALA A 139 -9.76 19.05 -15.53
N PRO A 140 -10.54 19.66 -14.60
CA PRO A 140 -12.01 19.56 -14.60
C PRO A 140 -12.69 19.99 -15.90
N ASP A 141 -12.18 21.02 -16.58
CA ASP A 141 -12.69 21.53 -17.85
C ASP A 141 -12.46 20.54 -19.02
N VAL A 142 -11.30 19.90 -19.05
CA VAL A 142 -10.97 18.87 -20.04
C VAL A 142 -11.79 17.60 -19.78
N ALA A 143 -11.90 17.18 -18.53
CA ALA A 143 -12.73 16.04 -18.13
C ALA A 143 -14.21 16.25 -18.51
N ALA A 144 -14.76 17.45 -18.25
CA ALA A 144 -16.13 17.81 -18.63
C ALA A 144 -16.37 17.68 -20.15
N ARG A 145 -15.41 18.12 -20.97
CA ARG A 145 -15.48 17.97 -22.43
C ARG A 145 -15.40 16.50 -22.86
N LEU A 146 -14.52 15.72 -22.23
CA LEU A 146 -14.33 14.30 -22.54
C LEU A 146 -15.49 13.40 -22.07
N ALA A 147 -16.35 13.87 -21.17
CA ALA A 147 -17.57 13.15 -20.76
C ALA A 147 -18.51 12.83 -21.95
N GLY A 148 -18.49 13.68 -22.99
CA GLY A 148 -19.25 13.49 -24.23
C GLY A 148 -18.54 12.68 -25.31
N HIS A 149 -17.33 12.16 -25.05
CA HIS A 149 -16.49 11.51 -26.05
C HIS A 149 -17.19 10.29 -26.70
N PRO A 150 -17.05 10.01 -28.01
CA PRO A 150 -17.76 8.91 -28.67
C PRO A 150 -17.35 7.51 -28.18
N HIS A 151 -16.18 7.37 -27.55
CA HIS A 151 -15.69 6.10 -27.02
C HIS A 151 -16.03 5.92 -25.54
N ALA A 152 -16.66 4.80 -25.19
CA ALA A 152 -17.17 4.54 -23.84
C ALA A 152 -16.08 4.51 -22.75
N GLU A 153 -14.89 3.98 -23.03
CA GLU A 153 -13.82 3.97 -22.01
C GLU A 153 -13.32 5.35 -21.64
N VAL A 154 -13.37 6.32 -22.55
CA VAL A 154 -12.97 7.70 -22.23
C VAL A 154 -13.98 8.28 -21.23
N ARG A 155 -15.28 8.00 -21.41
CA ARG A 155 -16.31 8.41 -20.44
C ARG A 155 -16.16 7.72 -19.10
N ARG A 156 -15.86 6.41 -19.11
CA ARG A 156 -15.56 5.66 -17.90
C ARG A 156 -14.35 6.26 -17.17
N ALA A 157 -13.28 6.62 -17.89
CA ALA A 157 -12.12 7.30 -17.31
C ALA A 157 -12.47 8.65 -16.69
N VAL A 158 -13.30 9.46 -17.38
CA VAL A 158 -13.85 10.69 -16.78
C VAL A 158 -14.64 10.39 -15.51
N ALA A 159 -15.45 9.33 -15.49
CA ALA A 159 -16.19 8.95 -14.30
C ALA A 159 -15.29 8.51 -13.13
N VAL A 160 -14.10 7.94 -13.40
CA VAL A 160 -13.09 7.59 -12.38
C VAL A 160 -12.31 8.81 -11.89
N ASN A 161 -12.07 9.81 -12.75
CA ASN A 161 -11.28 11.00 -12.42
C ASN A 161 -11.90 11.78 -11.24
N GLU A 162 -11.16 11.89 -10.13
CA GLU A 162 -11.60 12.59 -8.91
C GLU A 162 -11.76 14.11 -9.09
N ALA A 163 -11.13 14.68 -10.13
CA ALA A 163 -11.27 16.09 -10.50
C ALA A 163 -12.51 16.35 -11.38
N THR A 164 -13.25 15.32 -11.81
CA THR A 164 -14.44 15.49 -12.64
C THR A 164 -15.50 16.28 -11.89
N PRO A 165 -16.06 17.35 -12.51
CA PRO A 165 -17.09 18.16 -11.86
C PRO A 165 -18.32 17.36 -11.40
N PRO A 166 -18.90 17.65 -10.22
CA PRO A 166 -20.06 16.91 -9.69
C PRO A 166 -21.29 16.91 -10.60
N ASP A 167 -21.52 18.00 -11.34
CA ASP A 167 -22.61 18.10 -12.33
C ASP A 167 -22.38 17.20 -13.55
N VAL A 168 -21.13 17.07 -14.00
CA VAL A 168 -20.74 16.12 -15.05
C VAL A 168 -20.92 14.67 -14.57
N LEU A 169 -20.55 14.36 -13.32
CA LEU A 169 -20.80 13.04 -12.74
C LEU A 169 -22.29 12.72 -12.63
N ALA A 170 -23.13 13.69 -12.25
CA ALA A 170 -24.58 13.50 -12.22
C ALA A 170 -25.17 13.22 -13.63
N VAL A 171 -24.62 13.86 -14.66
CA VAL A 171 -24.94 13.58 -16.07
C VAL A 171 -24.49 12.17 -16.48
N LEU A 172 -23.30 11.72 -16.06
CA LEU A 172 -22.82 10.36 -16.33
C LEU A 172 -23.63 9.27 -15.61
N VAL A 173 -24.15 9.56 -14.41
CA VAL A 173 -25.05 8.66 -13.66
C VAL A 173 -26.42 8.53 -14.34
N SER A 174 -27.01 9.65 -14.76
CA SER A 174 -28.35 9.65 -15.39
C SER A 174 -28.31 9.23 -16.86
N GLY A 175 -27.18 9.46 -17.54
CA GLY A 175 -27.06 9.34 -19.00
C GLY A 175 -27.77 10.46 -19.77
N GLU A 176 -28.47 11.37 -19.09
CA GLU A 176 -29.27 12.41 -19.72
C GLU A 176 -28.40 13.48 -20.37
N GLY A 177 -28.68 13.83 -21.62
CA GLY A 177 -27.96 14.90 -22.34
C GLY A 177 -26.61 14.49 -22.94
N LEU A 178 -26.15 13.26 -22.72
CA LEU A 178 -24.96 12.74 -23.39
C LEU A 178 -25.31 12.14 -24.76
N PRO A 179 -24.47 12.35 -25.80
CA PRO A 179 -24.63 11.63 -27.05
C PRO A 179 -24.45 10.12 -26.82
N PRO A 180 -25.08 9.23 -27.60
CA PRO A 180 -24.85 7.79 -27.45
C PRO A 180 -23.37 7.46 -27.71
N ALA A 181 -22.82 6.52 -26.93
CA ALA A 181 -21.51 5.95 -27.22
C ALA A 181 -21.56 5.24 -28.59
N ARG A 182 -20.48 5.37 -29.37
CA ARG A 182 -20.38 4.81 -30.72
C ARG A 182 -19.32 3.71 -30.82
N ARG A 183 -18.43 3.62 -29.84
CA ARG A 183 -17.31 2.66 -29.77
C ARG A 183 -17.03 2.26 -28.32
N CYS A 184 -16.43 1.09 -28.15
CA CYS A 184 -15.98 0.55 -26.87
C CYS A 184 -14.85 -0.46 -27.08
N LEU A 185 -14.17 -0.88 -25.99
CA LEU A 185 -13.04 -1.83 -26.09
C LEU A 185 -13.40 -3.13 -26.79
N VAL A 186 -14.62 -3.63 -26.58
CA VAL A 186 -15.08 -4.90 -27.15
C VAL A 186 -15.22 -4.79 -28.66
N CYS A 187 -16.02 -3.85 -29.17
CA CYS A 187 -16.25 -3.74 -30.61
C CYS A 187 -15.01 -3.26 -31.40
N ASP A 188 -14.02 -2.69 -30.71
CA ASP A 188 -12.73 -2.35 -31.30
C ASP A 188 -11.86 -3.58 -31.61
N ARG A 189 -12.17 -4.74 -30.99
CA ARG A 189 -11.37 -5.98 -31.08
C ARG A 189 -12.16 -7.17 -31.60
N GLU A 190 -13.46 -7.21 -31.34
CA GLU A 190 -14.34 -8.36 -31.57
C GLU A 190 -15.62 -7.91 -32.27
N GLU A 191 -16.21 -8.80 -33.07
CA GLU A 191 -17.50 -8.54 -33.73
C GLU A 191 -18.65 -8.73 -32.72
N PRO A 192 -19.48 -7.69 -32.45
CA PRO A 192 -20.65 -7.85 -31.60
C PRO A 192 -21.72 -8.76 -32.23
N PRO A 193 -22.47 -9.56 -31.45
CA PRO A 193 -22.44 -9.64 -29.99
C PRO A 193 -21.27 -10.48 -29.47
N PHE A 194 -20.55 -9.95 -28.48
CA PHE A 194 -19.43 -10.62 -27.84
C PHE A 194 -19.49 -10.45 -26.31
N THR A 195 -19.12 -11.51 -25.58
CA THR A 195 -18.92 -11.49 -24.13
C THR A 195 -17.60 -12.15 -23.81
N HIS A 196 -16.72 -11.42 -23.13
CA HIS A 196 -15.40 -11.87 -22.78
C HIS A 196 -15.44 -12.88 -21.63
N SER A 197 -14.98 -14.09 -21.90
CA SER A 197 -14.86 -15.13 -20.87
C SER A 197 -13.85 -14.70 -19.80
N PRO A 198 -14.15 -14.85 -18.50
CA PRO A 198 -13.17 -14.66 -17.44
C PRO A 198 -11.94 -15.59 -17.56
N ASP A 199 -12.15 -16.78 -18.14
CA ASP A 199 -11.10 -17.79 -18.33
C ASP A 199 -10.47 -17.71 -19.74
N CYS A 200 -10.33 -16.49 -20.28
CA CYS A 200 -9.77 -16.32 -21.62
C CYS A 200 -8.34 -16.87 -21.70
N PRO A 201 -8.04 -17.80 -22.63
CA PRO A 201 -6.70 -18.41 -22.74
C PRO A 201 -5.71 -17.54 -23.53
N ARG A 202 -6.17 -16.42 -24.10
CA ARG A 202 -5.34 -15.51 -24.90
C ARG A 202 -4.45 -14.68 -24.00
N LEU A 203 -3.13 -14.84 -24.16
CA LEU A 203 -2.13 -14.13 -23.37
C LEU A 203 -2.00 -12.65 -23.74
N ASP A 204 -2.46 -12.27 -24.93
CA ASP A 204 -2.47 -10.93 -25.48
C ASP A 204 -3.85 -10.24 -25.39
N CYS A 205 -4.81 -10.85 -24.69
CA CYS A 205 -6.14 -10.26 -24.53
C CYS A 205 -6.15 -9.26 -23.36
N ASP A 206 -6.40 -8.01 -23.69
CA ASP A 206 -6.53 -6.88 -22.77
C ASP A 206 -7.99 -6.53 -22.42
N LEU A 207 -8.96 -7.32 -22.91
CA LEU A 207 -10.36 -7.18 -22.51
C LEU A 207 -10.55 -7.59 -21.06
N ARG A 208 -11.28 -6.78 -20.29
CA ARG A 208 -11.63 -7.13 -18.91
C ARG A 208 -12.49 -8.40 -18.88
N PRO A 209 -12.31 -9.30 -17.89
CA PRO A 209 -13.25 -10.40 -17.65
C PRO A 209 -14.70 -9.91 -17.60
N GLY A 210 -15.59 -10.53 -18.39
CA GLY A 210 -17.00 -10.14 -18.47
C GLY A 210 -17.31 -8.92 -19.34
N ALA A 211 -16.31 -8.27 -19.94
CA ALA A 211 -16.54 -7.20 -20.91
C ALA A 211 -17.44 -7.71 -22.03
N SER A 212 -18.55 -7.03 -22.29
CA SER A 212 -19.52 -7.46 -23.29
C SER A 212 -19.96 -6.29 -24.15
N CYS A 213 -20.39 -6.58 -25.37
CA CYS A 213 -21.03 -5.62 -26.26
C CYS A 213 -21.95 -6.38 -27.21
N ASP A 214 -23.21 -5.98 -27.29
CA ASP A 214 -24.23 -6.51 -28.20
C ASP A 214 -24.48 -5.59 -29.41
N GLY A 215 -23.66 -4.53 -29.55
CA GLY A 215 -23.83 -3.48 -30.56
C GLY A 215 -24.65 -2.27 -30.10
N SER A 216 -25.36 -2.36 -28.97
CA SER A 216 -26.03 -1.20 -28.35
C SER A 216 -25.08 -0.37 -27.48
N HIS A 217 -23.97 -0.96 -27.05
CA HIS A 217 -23.02 -0.42 -26.07
C HIS A 217 -23.62 -0.19 -24.66
N GLU A 218 -24.80 -0.73 -24.34
CA GLU A 218 -25.46 -0.56 -23.03
C GLU A 218 -24.61 -1.10 -21.88
N SER A 219 -23.94 -2.24 -22.07
CA SER A 219 -22.97 -2.81 -21.13
C SER A 219 -21.86 -1.84 -20.73
N THR A 220 -21.47 -0.94 -21.63
CA THR A 220 -20.40 0.05 -21.38
C THR A 220 -20.92 1.30 -20.66
N ALA A 221 -22.22 1.62 -20.85
CA ALA A 221 -22.90 2.61 -20.04
C ALA A 221 -23.01 2.14 -18.58
N HIS A 222 -23.18 0.84 -18.36
CA HIS A 222 -23.14 0.25 -17.03
C HIS A 222 -21.78 0.47 -16.36
N ASP A 223 -20.66 0.18 -17.05
CA ASP A 223 -19.31 0.41 -16.50
C ASP A 223 -19.03 1.88 -16.18
N THR A 224 -19.57 2.80 -16.98
CA THR A 224 -19.47 4.25 -16.73
C THR A 224 -20.30 4.66 -15.50
N LEU A 225 -21.53 4.14 -15.39
CA LEU A 225 -22.38 4.34 -14.21
C LEU A 225 -21.69 3.81 -12.94
N TRP A 226 -21.06 2.65 -13.01
CA TRP A 226 -20.28 2.07 -11.91
C TRP A 226 -19.17 2.98 -11.44
N ALA A 227 -18.33 3.44 -12.37
CA ALA A 227 -17.26 4.36 -12.06
C ALA A 227 -17.80 5.67 -11.43
N ALA A 228 -18.91 6.20 -11.95
CA ALA A 228 -19.51 7.41 -11.42
C ALA A 228 -20.13 7.20 -10.04
N LEU A 229 -20.71 6.03 -9.76
CA LEU A 229 -21.25 5.68 -8.44
C LEU A 229 -20.17 5.54 -7.38
N ASP A 230 -18.98 5.07 -7.75
CA ASP A 230 -17.83 4.94 -6.85
C ASP A 230 -17.11 6.27 -6.63
N ASN A 231 -17.21 7.21 -7.57
CA ASN A 231 -16.55 8.50 -7.46
C ASN A 231 -17.06 9.31 -6.24
N PRO A 232 -16.16 9.76 -5.34
CA PRO A 232 -16.55 10.50 -4.13
C PRO A 232 -17.11 11.89 -4.43
N ALA A 233 -16.77 12.49 -5.58
CA ALA A 233 -17.29 13.79 -6.01
C ALA A 233 -18.73 13.71 -6.55
N THR A 234 -19.27 12.51 -6.81
CA THR A 234 -20.64 12.35 -7.31
C THR A 234 -21.66 12.83 -6.28
N PRO A 235 -22.58 13.74 -6.64
CA PRO A 235 -23.58 14.26 -5.71
C PRO A 235 -24.44 13.14 -5.10
N ALA A 236 -24.56 13.13 -3.77
CA ALA A 236 -25.34 12.12 -3.05
C ALA A 236 -26.79 12.05 -3.52
N GLN A 237 -27.41 13.19 -3.86
CA GLN A 237 -28.77 13.25 -4.39
C GLN A 237 -28.91 12.60 -5.78
N ALA A 238 -27.86 12.65 -6.62
CA ALA A 238 -27.90 12.04 -7.94
C ALA A 238 -27.93 10.51 -7.87
N VAL A 239 -27.45 9.93 -6.76
CA VAL A 239 -27.33 8.48 -6.59
C VAL A 239 -28.28 7.91 -5.54
N ALA A 240 -28.98 8.74 -4.76
CA ALA A 240 -29.86 8.30 -3.68
C ALA A 240 -30.97 7.34 -4.15
N GLY A 241 -31.48 7.53 -5.37
CA GLY A 241 -32.50 6.66 -5.96
C GLY A 241 -32.04 5.21 -6.17
N PHE A 242 -30.73 4.95 -6.22
CA PHE A 242 -30.20 3.60 -6.37
C PHE A 242 -30.34 2.75 -5.10
N ALA A 243 -30.73 3.32 -3.95
CA ALA A 243 -30.94 2.56 -2.71
C ALA A 243 -32.10 1.54 -2.79
N ASP A 244 -33.05 1.75 -3.71
CA ASP A 244 -34.16 0.82 -3.98
C ASP A 244 -33.96 0.05 -5.31
N HIS A 245 -32.77 0.12 -5.91
CA HIS A 245 -32.51 -0.47 -7.23
C HIS A 245 -32.52 -2.01 -7.18
N PRO A 246 -33.05 -2.73 -8.20
CA PRO A 246 -33.09 -4.19 -8.21
C PRO A 246 -31.69 -4.84 -8.16
N SER A 247 -30.69 -4.22 -8.79
CA SER A 247 -29.29 -4.69 -8.73
C SER A 247 -28.73 -4.50 -7.32
N THR A 248 -28.44 -5.62 -6.65
CA THR A 248 -27.77 -5.65 -5.33
C THR A 248 -26.44 -4.94 -5.35
N VAL A 249 -25.68 -5.09 -6.44
CA VAL A 249 -24.37 -4.48 -6.52
C VAL A 249 -24.53 -2.95 -6.49
N LEU A 250 -25.48 -2.38 -7.25
CA LEU A 250 -25.70 -0.92 -7.28
C LEU A 250 -26.18 -0.36 -5.94
N ARG A 251 -27.01 -1.12 -5.20
CA ARG A 251 -27.36 -0.74 -3.81
C ARG A 251 -26.13 -0.76 -2.91
N TRP A 252 -25.31 -1.80 -3.01
CA TRP A 252 -24.11 -1.96 -2.20
C TRP A 252 -23.10 -0.82 -2.43
N ALA A 253 -22.93 -0.35 -3.67
CA ALA A 253 -22.08 0.80 -3.98
C ALA A 253 -22.42 2.07 -3.19
N LEU A 254 -23.65 2.20 -2.70
CA LEU A 254 -24.08 3.34 -1.88
C LEU A 254 -23.75 3.20 -0.38
N ALA A 255 -23.53 1.98 0.12
CA ALA A 255 -23.49 1.69 1.55
C ALA A 255 -22.41 2.50 2.30
N ALA A 256 -21.23 2.64 1.70
CA ALA A 256 -20.11 3.40 2.25
C ALA A 256 -20.18 4.91 1.96
N ARG A 257 -21.14 5.38 1.15
CA ARG A 257 -21.17 6.79 0.69
C ARG A 257 -21.60 7.75 1.80
N PRO A 258 -20.90 8.88 1.99
CA PRO A 258 -21.35 9.93 2.88
C PRO A 258 -22.46 10.79 2.24
N GLY A 259 -23.27 11.44 3.09
CA GLY A 259 -24.20 12.49 2.66
C GLY A 259 -25.46 12.01 1.94
N LEU A 260 -25.77 10.71 1.96
CA LEU A 260 -27.06 10.22 1.45
C LEU A 260 -28.21 10.73 2.33
N PRO A 261 -29.43 10.90 1.76
CA PRO A 261 -30.61 11.17 2.55
C PRO A 261 -30.88 10.09 3.62
N PRO A 262 -31.41 10.44 4.80
CA PRO A 262 -31.71 9.47 5.87
C PRO A 262 -32.56 8.28 5.41
N GLU A 263 -33.50 8.49 4.49
CA GLU A 263 -34.36 7.45 3.95
C GLU A 263 -33.55 6.41 3.15
N ALA A 264 -32.52 6.84 2.41
CA ALA A 264 -31.64 5.95 1.67
C ALA A 264 -30.80 5.09 2.63
N TYR A 265 -30.26 5.67 3.72
CA TYR A 265 -29.57 4.88 4.75
C TYR A 265 -30.49 3.88 5.43
N ALA A 266 -31.74 4.26 5.72
CA ALA A 266 -32.73 3.33 6.30
C ALA A 266 -33.04 2.15 5.36
N ARG A 267 -33.12 2.40 4.03
CA ARG A 267 -33.27 1.34 3.03
C ARG A 267 -32.07 0.39 3.01
N LEU A 268 -30.86 0.94 3.00
CA LEU A 268 -29.61 0.16 3.00
C LEU A 268 -29.45 -0.64 4.30
N ALA A 269 -29.89 -0.11 5.44
CA ALA A 269 -29.88 -0.82 6.73
C ALA A 269 -30.84 -2.02 6.76
N ALA A 270 -31.85 -2.02 5.90
CA ALA A 270 -32.78 -3.13 5.71
C ALA A 270 -32.44 -4.02 4.50
N ASP A 271 -31.28 -3.79 3.84
CA ASP A 271 -30.91 -4.53 2.64
C ASP A 271 -30.80 -6.04 2.95
N PRO A 272 -31.37 -6.92 2.11
CA PRO A 272 -31.28 -8.37 2.31
C PRO A 272 -29.84 -8.90 2.32
N THR A 273 -28.91 -8.23 1.65
CA THR A 273 -27.50 -8.61 1.54
C THR A 273 -26.70 -8.15 2.76
N PRO A 274 -26.15 -9.07 3.57
CA PRO A 274 -25.36 -8.71 4.75
C PRO A 274 -24.11 -7.88 4.44
N GLY A 275 -23.52 -8.03 3.25
CA GLY A 275 -22.37 -7.22 2.81
C GLY A 275 -22.70 -5.73 2.71
N ALA A 276 -23.83 -5.39 2.08
CA ALA A 276 -24.29 -4.01 2.00
C ALA A 276 -24.57 -3.41 3.39
N ARG A 277 -25.17 -4.18 4.30
CA ARG A 277 -25.39 -3.75 5.68
C ARG A 277 -24.08 -3.59 6.46
N ALA A 278 -23.07 -4.41 6.18
CA ALA A 278 -21.78 -4.35 6.87
C ALA A 278 -20.98 -3.11 6.47
N ASP A 279 -20.95 -2.78 5.18
CA ASP A 279 -20.31 -1.56 4.68
C ASP A 279 -21.05 -0.31 5.18
N LEU A 280 -22.39 -0.37 5.25
CA LEU A 280 -23.18 0.69 5.87
C LEU A 280 -22.85 0.85 7.36
N ALA A 281 -22.65 -0.25 8.08
CA ALA A 281 -22.31 -0.21 9.50
C ALA A 281 -20.97 0.48 9.76
N GLU A 282 -20.00 0.36 8.85
CA GLU A 282 -18.69 1.05 8.93
C GLU A 282 -18.79 2.55 8.59
N ASN A 283 -19.82 2.96 7.85
CA ASN A 283 -19.98 4.32 7.34
C ASN A 283 -20.15 5.37 8.46
N PRO A 284 -19.28 6.39 8.56
CA PRO A 284 -19.38 7.42 9.61
C PRO A 284 -20.59 8.36 9.45
N ALA A 285 -21.34 8.29 8.35
CA ALA A 285 -22.49 9.15 8.09
C ALA A 285 -23.82 8.63 8.66
N ILE A 286 -23.89 7.37 9.10
CA ILE A 286 -25.11 6.84 9.72
C ILE A 286 -25.34 7.46 11.10
N ASP A 287 -26.61 7.55 11.49
CA ASP A 287 -27.00 8.12 12.76
C ASP A 287 -26.99 7.11 13.92
N ASP A 288 -27.18 7.64 15.13
CA ASP A 288 -27.20 6.92 16.39
C ASP A 288 -28.30 5.82 16.45
N THR A 289 -29.39 6.02 15.72
CA THR A 289 -30.53 5.09 15.63
C THR A 289 -30.14 3.87 14.81
N LEU A 290 -29.56 4.08 13.62
CA LEU A 290 -29.07 3.01 12.76
C LEU A 290 -27.90 2.26 13.39
N ILE A 291 -26.98 2.95 14.06
CA ILE A 291 -25.88 2.32 14.81
C ILE A 291 -26.42 1.29 15.82
N ARG A 292 -27.41 1.66 16.63
CA ARG A 292 -28.01 0.73 17.59
C ARG A 292 -28.75 -0.42 16.92
N ALA A 293 -29.48 -0.15 15.84
CA ALA A 293 -30.16 -1.21 15.10
C ALA A 293 -29.18 -2.25 14.53
N LEU A 294 -28.04 -1.79 13.99
CA LEU A 294 -27.01 -2.65 13.40
C LEU A 294 -26.16 -3.39 14.46
N ALA A 295 -26.12 -2.90 15.71
CA ALA A 295 -25.43 -3.57 16.82
C ALA A 295 -26.03 -4.95 17.13
N ASP A 296 -27.35 -5.09 16.92
CA ASP A 296 -28.11 -6.32 17.10
C ASP A 296 -28.34 -7.09 15.78
N ASP A 297 -27.68 -6.70 14.68
CA ASP A 297 -27.83 -7.38 13.39
C ASP A 297 -27.46 -8.87 13.53
N THR A 298 -28.22 -9.74 12.86
CA THR A 298 -27.99 -11.19 12.88
C THR A 298 -26.61 -11.59 12.33
N SER A 299 -26.07 -10.83 11.37
CA SER A 299 -24.80 -11.09 10.72
C SER A 299 -23.60 -10.64 11.57
N PRO A 300 -22.66 -11.54 11.92
CA PRO A 300 -21.42 -11.16 12.59
C PRO A 300 -20.56 -10.19 11.79
N ASP A 301 -20.69 -10.17 10.45
CA ASP A 301 -19.92 -9.26 9.59
C ASP A 301 -20.44 -7.83 9.69
N VAL A 302 -21.75 -7.65 9.85
CA VAL A 302 -22.37 -6.34 10.09
C VAL A 302 -21.92 -5.77 11.44
N ARG A 303 -22.00 -6.58 12.49
CA ARG A 303 -21.51 -6.18 13.83
C ARG A 303 -20.00 -5.89 13.81
N ARG A 304 -19.21 -6.62 13.00
CA ARG A 304 -17.78 -6.32 12.82
C ARG A 304 -17.59 -4.98 12.12
N GLY A 305 -18.29 -4.72 11.02
CA GLY A 305 -18.27 -3.42 10.33
C GLY A 305 -18.61 -2.26 11.28
N LEU A 306 -19.63 -2.44 12.12
CA LEU A 306 -20.01 -1.45 13.13
C LEU A 306 -18.88 -1.14 14.13
N ALA A 307 -18.10 -2.15 14.54
CA ALA A 307 -16.96 -1.94 15.43
C ALA A 307 -15.85 -1.10 14.77
N HIS A 308 -15.78 -1.07 13.44
CA HIS A 308 -14.86 -0.25 12.67
C HIS A 308 -15.37 1.18 12.42
N ASN A 309 -16.65 1.46 12.72
CA ASN A 309 -17.20 2.81 12.59
C ASN A 309 -16.52 3.79 13.57
N PRO A 310 -15.94 4.92 13.11
CA PRO A 310 -15.26 5.87 14.00
C PRO A 310 -16.19 6.63 14.94
N ARG A 311 -17.50 6.62 14.68
CA ARG A 311 -18.52 7.35 15.46
C ARG A 311 -19.39 6.46 16.35
N VAL A 312 -19.13 5.15 16.40
CA VAL A 312 -19.86 4.24 17.28
C VAL A 312 -19.76 4.68 18.75
N PRO A 313 -20.86 4.74 19.52
CA PRO A 313 -20.82 4.99 20.97
C PRO A 313 -20.01 3.90 21.70
N LEU A 314 -19.31 4.26 22.78
CA LEU A 314 -18.40 3.32 23.47
C LEU A 314 -19.12 2.17 24.16
N ASP A 315 -20.34 2.38 24.64
CA ASP A 315 -21.21 1.35 25.19
C ASP A 315 -21.60 0.34 24.11
N VAL A 316 -21.99 0.82 22.92
CA VAL A 316 -22.29 -0.02 21.76
C VAL A 316 -21.04 -0.78 21.30
N LEU A 317 -19.89 -0.12 21.21
CA LEU A 317 -18.62 -0.76 20.85
C LEU A 317 -18.23 -1.86 21.85
N THR A 318 -18.39 -1.60 23.15
CA THR A 318 -18.11 -2.56 24.21
C THR A 318 -19.02 -3.77 24.11
N HIS A 319 -20.31 -3.55 23.85
CA HIS A 319 -21.28 -4.61 23.63
C HIS A 319 -20.91 -5.47 22.41
N VAL A 320 -20.66 -4.84 21.26
CA VAL A 320 -20.29 -5.53 20.02
C VAL A 320 -18.99 -6.31 20.16
N ALA A 321 -17.98 -5.74 20.82
CA ALA A 321 -16.71 -6.42 21.08
C ALA A 321 -16.85 -7.63 22.00
N ALA A 322 -17.79 -7.58 22.95
CA ALA A 322 -18.08 -8.70 23.85
C ALA A 322 -18.82 -9.85 23.14
N THR A 323 -19.64 -9.57 22.14
CA THR A 323 -20.51 -10.56 21.46
C THR A 323 -19.98 -11.02 20.10
N THR A 324 -19.00 -10.32 19.54
CA THR A 324 -18.53 -10.53 18.16
C THR A 324 -17.01 -10.60 18.09
N ARG A 325 -16.50 -11.56 17.30
CA ARG A 325 -15.06 -11.68 17.04
C ARG A 325 -14.63 -10.60 16.03
N ILE A 326 -14.04 -9.52 16.54
CA ILE A 326 -13.55 -8.40 15.71
C ILE A 326 -12.13 -8.66 15.19
N GLY A 327 -11.20 -8.99 16.08
CA GLY A 327 -9.78 -9.12 15.74
C GLY A 327 -8.90 -8.40 16.77
N SER A 328 -7.67 -8.08 16.40
CA SER A 328 -6.71 -7.35 17.24
C SER A 328 -6.25 -6.03 16.60
N THR A 329 -6.94 -5.55 15.58
CA THR A 329 -6.67 -4.26 14.95
C THR A 329 -7.12 -3.13 15.87
N LEU A 330 -6.37 -2.02 15.91
CA LEU A 330 -6.80 -0.83 16.64
C LEU A 330 -8.03 -0.24 15.95
N LEU A 331 -9.14 -0.14 16.68
CA LEU A 331 -10.40 0.35 16.13
C LEU A 331 -10.41 1.89 16.11
N PRO A 332 -10.97 2.53 15.05
CA PRO A 332 -10.94 3.99 14.91
C PRO A 332 -11.51 4.74 16.12
N ARG A 333 -12.61 4.24 16.71
CA ARG A 333 -13.22 4.86 17.90
C ARG A 333 -12.37 4.76 19.17
N ILE A 334 -11.57 3.70 19.30
CA ILE A 334 -10.62 3.53 20.42
C ILE A 334 -9.38 4.41 20.20
N ALA A 335 -8.94 4.54 18.95
CA ALA A 335 -7.83 5.43 18.59
C ALA A 335 -8.14 6.90 18.93
N SER A 336 -9.39 7.34 18.73
CA SER A 336 -9.85 8.71 19.04
C SER A 336 -10.34 8.89 20.48
N ALA A 337 -10.30 7.86 21.32
CA ALA A 337 -10.83 7.93 22.67
C ALA A 337 -10.05 8.91 23.56
N THR A 338 -10.79 9.72 24.34
CA THR A 338 -10.19 10.65 25.31
C THR A 338 -9.46 9.90 26.43
N ALA A 339 -8.68 10.63 27.25
CA ALA A 339 -8.00 10.01 28.40
C ALA A 339 -8.99 9.35 29.38
N ALA A 340 -10.10 10.01 29.70
CA ALA A 340 -11.13 9.48 30.59
C ALA A 340 -11.81 8.23 30.02
N GLU A 341 -12.10 8.23 28.71
CA GLU A 341 -12.64 7.06 28.02
C GLU A 341 -11.63 5.90 27.98
N ALA A 342 -10.35 6.18 27.77
CA ALA A 342 -9.31 5.16 27.83
C ALA A 342 -9.21 4.53 29.24
N GLU A 343 -9.37 5.31 30.31
CA GLU A 343 -9.43 4.80 31.68
C GLU A 343 -10.66 3.92 31.93
N GLU A 344 -11.80 4.25 31.34
CA GLU A 344 -13.00 3.42 31.38
C GLU A 344 -12.79 2.10 30.65
N LEU A 345 -12.29 2.15 29.41
CA LEU A 345 -11.99 0.97 28.60
C LEU A 345 -10.96 0.06 29.26
N ALA A 346 -9.95 0.62 29.92
CA ALA A 346 -8.93 -0.13 30.68
C ALA A 346 -9.52 -0.88 31.88
N ARG A 347 -10.65 -0.40 32.43
CA ARG A 347 -11.37 -1.04 33.54
C ARG A 347 -12.52 -1.95 33.06
N SER A 348 -12.69 -2.10 31.75
CA SER A 348 -13.75 -2.95 31.19
C SER A 348 -13.66 -4.38 31.73
N PRO A 349 -14.79 -5.02 32.09
CA PRO A 349 -14.78 -6.44 32.48
C PRO A 349 -14.38 -7.35 31.31
N HIS A 350 -14.53 -6.88 30.08
CA HIS A 350 -14.24 -7.67 28.88
C HIS A 350 -12.77 -7.54 28.48
N ALA A 351 -12.01 -8.64 28.60
CA ALA A 351 -10.60 -8.68 28.21
C ALA A 351 -10.36 -8.28 26.75
N VAL A 352 -11.31 -8.56 25.85
CA VAL A 352 -11.23 -8.12 24.44
C VAL A 352 -11.21 -6.60 24.29
N VAL A 353 -11.95 -5.85 25.10
CA VAL A 353 -11.96 -4.38 25.06
C VAL A 353 -10.63 -3.84 25.56
N ARG A 354 -10.10 -4.38 26.67
CA ARG A 354 -8.77 -4.03 27.18
C ARG A 354 -7.66 -4.37 26.19
N MET A 355 -7.79 -5.51 25.48
CA MET A 355 -6.87 -5.94 24.43
C MET A 355 -6.89 -4.98 23.23
N LEU A 356 -8.06 -4.49 22.82
CA LEU A 356 -8.18 -3.50 21.74
C LEU A 356 -7.57 -2.16 22.15
N LEU A 357 -7.80 -1.71 23.39
CA LEU A 357 -7.15 -0.51 23.94
C LEU A 357 -5.63 -0.65 23.97
N ALA A 358 -5.11 -1.82 24.34
CA ALA A 358 -3.68 -2.12 24.42
C ALA A 358 -2.92 -1.97 23.07
N GLN A 359 -3.63 -1.83 21.95
CA GLN A 359 -3.02 -1.53 20.65
C GLN A 359 -2.59 -0.06 20.50
N ARG A 360 -3.15 0.87 21.28
CA ARG A 360 -2.72 2.28 21.29
C ARG A 360 -1.28 2.38 21.78
N ARG A 361 -0.47 3.25 21.17
CA ARG A 361 0.97 3.45 21.49
C ARG A 361 1.25 4.73 22.29
N ASP A 362 0.21 5.51 22.56
CA ASP A 362 0.19 6.79 23.26
C ASP A 362 -0.56 6.69 24.61
N LEU A 363 -0.69 5.48 25.17
CA LEU A 363 -1.40 5.31 26.44
C LEU A 363 -0.63 6.00 27.58
N PRO A 364 -1.33 6.68 28.51
CA PRO A 364 -0.74 7.14 29.76
C PRO A 364 -0.06 5.99 30.51
N ALA A 365 1.05 6.30 31.19
CA ALA A 365 1.88 5.31 31.87
C ALA A 365 1.07 4.40 32.82
N ALA A 366 0.15 4.97 33.60
CA ALA A 366 -0.69 4.21 34.52
C ALA A 366 -1.56 3.16 33.80
N ILE A 367 -2.17 3.52 32.66
CA ILE A 367 -3.02 2.60 31.87
C ILE A 367 -2.16 1.53 31.20
N ARG A 368 -1.08 1.94 30.52
CA ARG A 368 -0.14 1.02 29.87
C ARG A 368 0.40 -0.01 30.85
N ASP A 369 0.82 0.44 32.03
CA ASP A 369 1.40 -0.40 33.06
C ASP A 369 0.36 -1.37 33.63
N ALA A 370 -0.87 -0.91 33.86
CA ALA A 370 -1.97 -1.77 34.29
C ALA A 370 -2.32 -2.85 33.24
N LEU A 371 -2.31 -2.52 31.95
CA LEU A 371 -2.54 -3.48 30.86
C LEU A 371 -1.37 -4.48 30.71
N ALA A 372 -0.15 -4.09 31.04
CA ALA A 372 0.99 -4.99 31.07
C ALA A 372 0.91 -5.98 32.25
N ASP A 373 0.29 -5.55 33.34
CA ASP A 373 -0.03 -6.38 34.49
C ASP A 373 -1.35 -7.17 34.39
N ASP A 374 -2.03 -7.09 33.23
CA ASP A 374 -3.31 -7.77 33.01
C ASP A 374 -3.18 -9.29 33.14
N PRO A 375 -4.15 -9.96 33.80
CA PRO A 375 -4.18 -11.41 33.92
C PRO A 375 -4.45 -12.13 32.59
N ASP A 376 -5.03 -11.46 31.59
CA ASP A 376 -5.25 -12.03 30.27
C ASP A 376 -4.00 -11.88 29.39
N ALA A 377 -3.45 -13.01 28.96
CA ALA A 377 -2.24 -13.05 28.15
C ALA A 377 -2.38 -12.33 26.79
N LYS A 378 -3.58 -12.22 26.21
CA LYS A 378 -3.80 -11.48 24.96
C LYS A 378 -3.73 -9.98 25.17
N VAL A 379 -4.22 -9.49 26.31
CA VAL A 379 -4.09 -8.07 26.68
C VAL A 379 -2.61 -7.73 26.89
N ALA A 380 -1.93 -8.49 27.75
CA ALA A 380 -0.50 -8.32 28.01
C ALA A 380 0.34 -8.42 26.72
N LYS A 381 0.05 -9.39 25.86
CA LYS A 381 0.73 -9.54 24.55
C LYS A 381 0.53 -8.32 23.65
N SER A 382 -0.63 -7.69 23.66
CA SER A 382 -0.96 -6.55 22.80
C SER A 382 -0.19 -5.30 23.22
N VAL A 383 -0.08 -5.05 24.53
CA VAL A 383 0.68 -3.91 25.08
C VAL A 383 2.19 -4.18 25.13
N ALA A 384 2.66 -5.43 25.01
CA ALA A 384 4.07 -5.79 25.20
C ALA A 384 5.07 -4.99 24.34
N ALA A 385 4.68 -4.54 23.14
CA ALA A 385 5.51 -3.73 22.27
C ALA A 385 5.34 -2.20 22.48
N HIS A 386 4.61 -1.77 23.52
CA HIS A 386 4.35 -0.36 23.79
C HIS A 386 5.58 0.34 24.39
N PRO A 387 5.96 1.53 23.88
CA PRO A 387 7.08 2.30 24.44
C PRO A 387 6.83 2.74 25.90
N GLY A 388 7.90 2.86 26.67
CA GLY A 388 7.92 3.30 28.06
C GLY A 388 7.63 2.21 29.09
N LEU A 389 7.47 0.94 28.68
CA LEU A 389 7.48 -0.18 29.62
C LEU A 389 8.91 -0.41 30.15
N CYS A 390 9.07 -0.42 31.47
CA CYS A 390 10.38 -0.65 32.08
C CYS A 390 10.82 -2.12 31.98
N ASP A 391 12.14 -2.33 32.01
CA ASP A 391 12.76 -3.67 31.92
C ASP A 391 12.18 -4.66 32.96
N ALA A 392 12.00 -4.21 34.20
CA ALA A 392 11.44 -5.03 35.27
C ALA A 392 10.01 -5.51 34.95
N ARG A 393 9.18 -4.65 34.35
CA ARG A 393 7.81 -5.02 33.98
C ARG A 393 7.79 -5.94 32.77
N LEU A 394 8.63 -5.68 31.76
CA LEU A 394 8.77 -6.57 30.61
C LEU A 394 9.20 -7.99 31.03
N ARG A 395 10.10 -8.11 32.02
CA ARG A 395 10.46 -9.42 32.62
C ARG A 395 9.28 -10.06 33.33
N ALA A 396 8.58 -9.31 34.19
CA ALA A 396 7.41 -9.80 34.91
C ALA A 396 6.31 -10.31 33.95
N MET A 397 6.13 -9.67 32.78
CA MET A 397 5.22 -10.15 31.74
C MET A 397 5.64 -11.53 31.22
N VAL A 398 6.93 -11.73 30.95
CA VAL A 398 7.46 -13.02 30.48
C VAL A 398 7.36 -14.08 31.57
N ASP A 399 7.63 -13.74 32.83
CA ASP A 399 7.49 -14.68 33.95
C ASP A 399 6.02 -15.13 34.13
N ARG A 400 5.06 -14.22 33.93
CA ARG A 400 3.63 -14.49 34.08
C ARG A 400 3.03 -15.26 32.90
N HIS A 401 3.35 -14.85 31.67
CA HIS A 401 2.66 -15.30 30.45
C HIS A 401 3.54 -16.12 29.51
N GLY A 402 4.83 -16.26 29.81
CA GLY A 402 5.79 -17.07 29.08
C GLY A 402 5.88 -16.72 27.59
N VAL A 403 5.92 -17.77 26.76
CA VAL A 403 6.09 -17.68 25.29
C VAL A 403 4.99 -16.86 24.59
N GLN A 404 3.85 -16.61 25.23
CA GLN A 404 2.73 -15.89 24.64
C GLN A 404 3.05 -14.40 24.41
N VAL A 405 3.90 -13.81 25.27
CA VAL A 405 4.26 -12.39 25.23
C VAL A 405 5.68 -12.14 24.74
N THR A 406 6.57 -13.13 24.77
CA THR A 406 8.02 -13.00 24.47
C THR A 406 8.29 -12.29 23.15
N ALA A 407 7.52 -12.58 22.09
CA ALA A 407 7.72 -11.93 20.79
C ALA A 407 7.34 -10.45 20.80
N GLY A 408 6.30 -10.07 21.56
CA GLY A 408 5.90 -8.67 21.73
C GLY A 408 6.90 -7.90 22.61
N VAL A 409 7.40 -8.55 23.66
CA VAL A 409 8.46 -7.99 24.53
C VAL A 409 9.75 -7.78 23.75
N ALA A 410 10.16 -8.75 22.91
CA ALA A 410 11.33 -8.62 22.05
C ALA A 410 11.17 -7.53 20.96
N ALA A 411 9.94 -7.22 20.57
CA ALA A 411 9.62 -6.15 19.62
C ALA A 411 9.46 -4.78 20.30
N ASN A 412 9.55 -4.71 21.63
CA ASN A 412 9.43 -3.46 22.36
C ASN A 412 10.66 -2.58 22.10
N PRO A 413 10.50 -1.33 21.61
CA PRO A 413 11.63 -0.46 21.28
C PRO A 413 12.55 -0.14 22.46
N ASP A 414 12.05 -0.24 23.70
CA ASP A 414 12.79 0.02 24.93
C ASP A 414 13.32 -1.26 25.59
N ALA A 415 13.19 -2.42 24.92
CA ALA A 415 13.80 -3.67 25.39
C ALA A 415 15.31 -3.52 25.48
N THR A 416 15.85 -3.74 26.69
CA THR A 416 17.27 -3.58 26.95
C THR A 416 18.09 -4.69 26.27
N PRO A 417 19.38 -4.45 25.95
CA PRO A 417 20.27 -5.49 25.43
C PRO A 417 20.29 -6.76 26.31
N ALA A 418 20.35 -6.58 27.64
CA ALA A 418 20.33 -7.68 28.61
C ALA A 418 19.02 -8.46 28.62
N LEU A 419 17.88 -7.79 28.37
CA LEU A 419 16.60 -8.47 28.23
C LEU A 419 16.56 -9.28 26.94
N LEU A 420 16.93 -8.72 25.80
CA LEU A 420 16.91 -9.43 24.51
C LEU A 420 17.80 -10.69 24.54
N GLU A 421 18.96 -10.60 25.18
CA GLU A 421 19.85 -11.74 25.41
C GLU A 421 19.24 -12.78 26.36
N HIS A 422 18.50 -12.35 27.39
CA HIS A 422 17.75 -13.27 28.24
C HIS A 422 16.64 -13.99 27.45
N LEU A 423 15.88 -13.27 26.62
CA LEU A 423 14.81 -13.84 25.80
C LEU A 423 15.34 -14.84 24.75
N SER A 424 16.53 -14.58 24.18
CA SER A 424 17.14 -15.49 23.20
C SER A 424 17.52 -16.86 23.80
N ARG A 425 17.75 -16.89 25.12
CA ARG A 425 18.06 -18.11 25.89
C ARG A 425 16.83 -18.86 26.40
N HIS A 426 15.62 -18.30 26.21
CA HIS A 426 14.38 -18.91 26.72
C HIS A 426 14.20 -20.36 26.24
N ARG A 427 13.66 -21.22 27.11
CA ARG A 427 13.36 -22.62 26.82
C ARG A 427 11.90 -22.93 27.15
N PRO A 428 11.11 -23.49 26.21
CA PRO A 428 11.47 -23.79 24.81
C PRO A 428 11.74 -22.52 23.98
N PRO A 429 12.46 -22.62 22.84
CA PRO A 429 12.80 -21.47 22.01
C PRO A 429 11.56 -20.74 21.49
N ALA A 430 11.47 -19.44 21.78
CA ALA A 430 10.42 -18.58 21.24
C ALA A 430 10.79 -18.14 19.81
N ARG A 431 10.58 -19.01 18.80
CA ARG A 431 10.95 -18.73 17.39
C ARG A 431 10.46 -17.37 16.88
N LYS A 432 9.25 -16.95 17.27
CA LYS A 432 8.71 -15.64 16.90
C LYS A 432 9.49 -14.47 17.50
N ALA A 433 10.10 -14.65 18.67
CA ALA A 433 10.94 -13.65 19.32
C ALA A 433 12.29 -13.50 18.62
N PHE A 434 12.90 -14.57 18.08
CA PHE A 434 14.18 -14.45 17.35
C PHE A 434 14.11 -13.48 16.19
N ARG A 435 13.01 -13.49 15.42
CA ARG A 435 12.83 -12.51 14.33
C ARG A 435 12.72 -11.07 14.84
N ALA A 436 12.08 -10.86 15.99
CA ALA A 436 11.99 -9.54 16.61
C ALA A 436 13.36 -9.09 17.13
N ILE A 437 14.07 -9.96 17.83
CA ILE A 437 15.44 -9.72 18.33
C ILE A 437 16.38 -9.39 17.18
N ALA A 438 16.39 -10.18 16.10
CA ALA A 438 17.28 -9.99 14.95
C ALA A 438 17.09 -8.65 14.23
N ARG A 439 15.92 -8.03 14.36
CA ARG A 439 15.61 -6.70 13.80
C ARG A 439 15.75 -5.57 14.81
N HIS A 440 16.06 -5.88 16.07
CA HIS A 440 16.02 -4.92 17.15
C HIS A 440 17.35 -4.16 17.28
N ARG A 441 17.30 -2.82 17.22
CA ARG A 441 18.49 -1.95 17.28
C ARG A 441 19.40 -2.16 18.51
N HIS A 442 18.85 -2.67 19.61
CA HIS A 442 19.58 -2.96 20.86
C HIS A 442 20.00 -4.44 21.00
N ALA A 443 19.84 -5.26 19.96
CA ALA A 443 20.25 -6.66 19.98
C ALA A 443 21.77 -6.77 20.18
N THR A 444 22.17 -7.63 21.12
CA THR A 444 23.59 -7.94 21.37
C THR A 444 24.09 -8.97 20.37
N ALA A 445 25.41 -9.02 20.16
CA ALA A 445 26.05 -10.11 19.41
C ALA A 445 25.61 -11.49 19.93
N ALA A 446 25.58 -11.70 21.24
CA ALA A 446 25.14 -12.95 21.85
C ALA A 446 23.68 -13.31 21.52
N ALA A 447 22.78 -12.32 21.50
CA ALA A 447 21.38 -12.52 21.12
C ALA A 447 21.24 -12.86 19.62
N LEU A 448 22.01 -12.20 18.76
CA LEU A 448 22.03 -12.43 17.31
C LEU A 448 22.58 -13.81 16.96
N LEU A 449 23.65 -14.26 17.63
CA LEU A 449 24.19 -15.61 17.47
C LEU A 449 23.14 -16.69 17.74
N ALA A 450 22.29 -16.49 18.76
CA ALA A 450 21.17 -17.39 19.02
C ALA A 450 20.09 -17.33 17.92
N CYS A 451 19.91 -16.18 17.28
CA CYS A 451 18.95 -16.01 16.17
C CYS A 451 19.39 -16.72 14.88
N LEU A 452 20.69 -16.94 14.67
CA LEU A 452 21.22 -17.66 13.50
C LEU A 452 20.75 -19.12 13.44
N ALA A 453 20.30 -19.70 14.55
CA ALA A 453 19.74 -21.05 14.61
C ALA A 453 18.29 -21.15 14.10
N ASP A 454 17.61 -20.02 13.83
CA ASP A 454 16.27 -19.98 13.26
C ASP A 454 16.33 -19.48 11.82
N GLU A 455 15.98 -20.34 10.86
CA GLU A 455 16.03 -20.05 9.41
C GLU A 455 15.35 -18.72 9.03
N ARG A 456 14.28 -18.34 9.73
CA ARG A 456 13.55 -17.10 9.41
C ARG A 456 14.13 -15.86 10.08
N ALA A 457 14.94 -16.01 11.12
CA ALA A 457 15.62 -14.92 11.79
C ALA A 457 17.04 -14.71 11.25
N LYS A 458 17.64 -15.76 10.68
CA LYS A 458 19.03 -15.81 10.22
C LYS A 458 19.39 -14.71 9.20
N PRO A 459 18.60 -14.42 8.14
CA PRO A 459 18.92 -13.30 7.23
C PRO A 459 18.93 -11.94 7.92
N PHE A 460 17.99 -11.68 8.85
CA PHE A 460 17.95 -10.43 9.60
C PHE A 460 19.13 -10.28 10.55
N ALA A 461 19.54 -11.38 11.18
CA ALA A 461 20.72 -11.38 12.04
C ALA A 461 22.01 -11.19 11.23
N ALA A 462 22.11 -11.82 10.05
CA ALA A 462 23.24 -11.73 9.13
C ALA A 462 23.49 -10.29 8.64
N GLY A 463 22.44 -9.50 8.42
CA GLY A 463 22.52 -8.08 8.06
C GLY A 463 22.64 -7.11 9.24
N HIS A 464 22.63 -7.59 10.49
CA HIS A 464 22.59 -6.72 11.66
C HIS A 464 23.99 -6.18 12.02
N PRO A 465 24.18 -4.85 12.26
CA PRO A 465 25.50 -4.26 12.50
C PRO A 465 26.25 -4.80 13.73
N ALA A 466 25.50 -5.26 14.74
CA ALA A 466 26.08 -5.81 15.98
C ALA A 466 26.53 -7.28 15.87
N LEU A 467 26.39 -7.93 14.70
CA LEU A 467 26.91 -9.28 14.50
C LEU A 467 28.46 -9.23 14.37
N PRO A 468 29.21 -10.15 14.99
CA PRO A 468 30.68 -10.13 14.91
C PRO A 468 31.21 -10.28 13.47
N PRO A 469 32.22 -9.50 13.04
CA PRO A 469 32.74 -9.52 11.68
C PRO A 469 33.23 -10.88 11.17
N GLU A 470 33.83 -11.68 12.05
CA GLU A 470 34.23 -13.06 11.78
C GLU A 470 33.04 -13.94 11.39
N VAL A 471 31.91 -13.80 12.10
CA VAL A 471 30.68 -14.55 11.80
C VAL A 471 30.04 -14.05 10.52
N ILE A 472 30.04 -12.74 10.27
CA ILE A 472 29.55 -12.17 8.99
C ILE A 472 30.36 -12.77 7.83
N THR A 473 31.68 -12.89 7.99
CA THR A 473 32.57 -13.46 6.95
C THR A 473 32.24 -14.92 6.67
N ASP A 474 31.97 -15.72 7.70
CA ASP A 474 31.57 -17.13 7.54
C ASP A 474 30.23 -17.24 6.78
N LEU A 475 29.27 -16.37 7.09
CA LEU A 475 27.93 -16.34 6.47
C LEU A 475 27.93 -15.96 4.98
N LEU A 476 29.03 -15.42 4.45
CA LEU A 476 29.17 -15.20 3.00
C LEU A 476 29.13 -16.51 2.19
N THR A 477 29.43 -17.63 2.83
CA THR A 477 29.41 -18.98 2.22
C THR A 477 28.17 -19.79 2.59
N ASP A 478 27.17 -19.15 3.21
CA ASP A 478 25.95 -19.81 3.62
C ASP A 478 25.19 -20.36 2.40
N PRO A 479 24.62 -21.58 2.47
CA PRO A 479 23.85 -22.14 1.36
C PRO A 479 22.55 -21.38 1.09
N ASP A 480 22.02 -20.65 2.07
CA ASP A 480 20.89 -19.75 1.86
C ASP A 480 21.40 -18.44 1.24
N ALA A 481 21.03 -18.23 -0.02
CA ALA A 481 21.37 -17.03 -0.77
C ALA A 481 20.94 -15.73 -0.07
N GLN A 482 19.79 -15.72 0.63
CA GLN A 482 19.33 -14.52 1.35
C GLN A 482 20.23 -14.20 2.54
N VAL A 483 20.80 -15.21 3.18
CA VAL A 483 21.74 -15.05 4.29
C VAL A 483 23.08 -14.53 3.78
N ALA A 484 23.60 -15.12 2.69
CA ALA A 484 24.85 -14.69 2.07
C ALA A 484 24.76 -13.24 1.55
N GLU A 485 23.65 -12.89 0.89
CA GLU A 485 23.37 -11.53 0.44
C GLU A 485 23.26 -10.54 1.60
N ALA A 486 22.53 -10.88 2.67
CA ALA A 486 22.42 -10.03 3.85
C ALA A 486 23.75 -9.85 4.59
N ALA A 487 24.60 -10.89 4.63
CA ALA A 487 25.96 -10.80 5.17
C ALA A 487 26.85 -9.88 4.31
N ALA A 488 26.75 -9.98 2.99
CA ALA A 488 27.44 -9.10 2.05
C ALA A 488 26.98 -7.63 2.17
N ALA A 489 25.70 -7.40 2.47
CA ALA A 489 25.12 -6.07 2.72
C ALA A 489 25.38 -5.52 4.12
N ASN A 490 25.96 -6.31 5.04
CA ASN A 490 26.14 -5.90 6.43
C ASN A 490 27.15 -4.75 6.55
N PRO A 491 26.79 -3.62 7.19
CA PRO A 491 27.70 -2.47 7.34
C PRO A 491 28.96 -2.76 8.16
N SER A 492 28.98 -3.84 8.93
CA SER A 492 30.13 -4.28 9.74
C SER A 492 31.03 -5.29 9.02
N LEU A 493 30.76 -5.62 7.75
CA LEU A 493 31.62 -6.49 6.94
C LEU A 493 33.00 -5.82 6.76
N PRO A 494 34.13 -6.51 7.05
CA PRO A 494 35.44 -5.89 6.98
C PRO A 494 35.79 -5.40 5.56
N PRO A 495 36.34 -4.18 5.40
CA PRO A 495 36.70 -3.64 4.09
C PRO A 495 37.67 -4.54 3.29
N ALA A 496 38.62 -5.20 3.95
CA ALA A 496 39.53 -6.12 3.29
C ALA A 496 38.81 -7.35 2.71
N VAL A 497 37.72 -7.79 3.32
CA VAL A 497 36.88 -8.88 2.81
C VAL A 497 36.07 -8.38 1.62
N MET A 498 35.47 -7.19 1.69
CA MET A 498 34.80 -6.57 0.54
C MET A 498 35.74 -6.44 -0.67
N GLU A 499 36.95 -5.88 -0.47
CA GLU A 499 37.97 -5.76 -1.52
C GLU A 499 38.39 -7.12 -2.11
N LYS A 500 38.45 -8.17 -1.28
CA LYS A 500 38.73 -9.53 -1.75
C LYS A 500 37.58 -10.06 -2.59
N LEU A 501 36.34 -9.98 -2.11
CA LEU A 501 35.15 -10.41 -2.84
C LEU A 501 35.03 -9.68 -4.17
N THR A 502 35.19 -8.35 -4.19
CA THR A 502 35.13 -7.58 -5.43
C THR A 502 36.23 -7.97 -6.43
N ARG A 503 37.42 -8.40 -5.96
CA ARG A 503 38.48 -8.91 -6.87
C ARG A 503 38.22 -10.34 -7.35
N GLU A 504 37.55 -11.17 -6.56
CA GLU A 504 37.27 -12.57 -6.91
C GLU A 504 36.04 -12.71 -7.79
N LEU A 505 35.06 -11.81 -7.61
CA LEU A 505 33.76 -11.88 -8.27
C LEU A 505 33.64 -10.97 -9.49
N LEU A 506 34.49 -9.94 -9.61
CA LEU A 506 34.58 -9.13 -10.82
C LEU A 506 35.76 -9.58 -11.70
N PRO A 507 35.59 -9.60 -13.03
CA PRO A 507 36.66 -9.89 -14.00
C PRO A 507 37.84 -8.91 -13.96
#